data_AF-A0A7I7UA16-F1
#
_entry.id   AF-A0A7I7UA16-F1
#
_cell.length_a   1.000
_cell.length_b   1.000
_cell.length_c   1.000
_cell.angle_alpha   90.00
_cell.angle_beta   90.00
_cell.angle_gamma   90.00
#
_symmetry.space_group_name_H-M   'P 1'
#
loop_
_entity.id
_entity.type
_entity.pdbx_description
1 polymer ?
#
loop_
_entity_poly.entity_id
_entity_poly.type
_entity_poly.pdbx_seq_one_letter_code
_entity_poly.pdbx_strand_id
1 'polypeptide(L)'
;MPIDPRTPVLVGYGQVNQHTEDATVEPVDLMVAAAREAADPRVLEAVDAVRIVNLLSWRYRDPGLLLAQRIGAEKAETRYTGIGGNVPQTLVNLACLDIQQGKHDVVLIAGGETWRSRTRVRAAGNKMQGTRQDESVPMAPGSDENLPMAGPGDAKIGLDRPAYVYPMFEQAVRIANGETFDEHRRRIGALWAQFSAVAATNPHAWSHDALTAEEIFQPSPKNRMISWPYTKLMNSNNMVDQGAVLILTSVEKAQYLQIPSERWVFPYAGADSHDTYAIGERAEFHTSPAIRIAGKRALELAGAGVDDMDLIDVYSCFPSAVQVAARELGLPVGDADRPLTVTGGLTFAGGPWNNYVTHSIATMAEQLVAQPGKRGFITANGGYLTKHSFGVYGTEPPAHEFRWEDVQSEVDAEPTRAELVDWSGDGRVETWTTPFDRDGKPEKAFLAVRTPDDARVLAVITDPAQAQTTVTDDIAGATVRVNADGTASLA
;
A
#
# COMPACT_ATOMS: atom_id res chain seq x y z
N MET A 1 18.46 27.08 16.51
CA MET A 1 17.64 27.09 17.74
C MET A 1 17.80 25.73 18.41
N PRO A 2 17.75 25.63 19.76
CA PRO A 2 17.74 24.32 20.40
C PRO A 2 16.49 23.55 19.96
N ILE A 3 16.67 22.29 19.59
CA ILE A 3 15.57 21.39 19.18
C ILE A 3 14.81 20.99 20.46
N ASP A 4 13.48 20.98 20.42
CA ASP A 4 12.69 20.52 21.58
C ASP A 4 13.09 19.07 21.93
N PRO A 5 13.43 18.78 23.20
CA PRO A 5 13.78 17.44 23.68
C PRO A 5 12.78 16.34 23.28
N ARG A 6 11.49 16.66 23.16
CA ARG A 6 10.41 15.73 22.77
C ARG A 6 10.15 15.66 21.27
N THR A 7 10.92 16.36 20.44
CA THR A 7 10.80 16.26 18.98
C THR A 7 11.01 14.80 18.56
N PRO A 8 10.06 14.17 17.83
CA PRO A 8 10.23 12.83 17.32
C PRO A 8 11.25 12.80 16.18
N VAL A 9 12.09 11.76 16.17
CA VAL A 9 13.12 11.56 15.15
C VAL A 9 13.23 10.08 14.80
N LEU A 10 13.22 9.76 13.51
CA LEU A 10 13.52 8.45 12.97
C LEU A 10 15.05 8.27 12.98
N VAL A 11 15.52 7.26 13.71
CA VAL A 11 16.95 7.05 13.99
C VAL A 11 17.48 5.69 13.52
N GLY A 12 16.58 4.74 13.25
CA GLY A 12 16.91 3.42 12.74
C GLY A 12 15.93 2.99 11.67
N TYR A 13 16.44 2.42 10.60
CA TYR A 13 15.67 1.93 9.45
C TYR A 13 16.42 0.74 8.86
N GLY A 14 15.85 -0.46 8.98
CA GLY A 14 16.51 -1.70 8.58
C GLY A 14 15.60 -2.52 7.68
N GLN A 15 16.19 -3.20 6.70
CA GLN A 15 15.48 -3.96 5.67
C GLN A 15 16.22 -5.27 5.40
N VAL A 16 15.48 -6.36 5.20
CA VAL A 16 16.03 -7.69 4.92
C VAL A 16 15.21 -8.38 3.85
N ASN A 17 15.91 -8.98 2.87
CA ASN A 17 15.33 -9.89 1.88
C ASN A 17 15.90 -11.30 2.08
N GLN A 18 15.04 -12.30 2.10
CA GLN A 18 15.44 -13.71 2.11
C GLN A 18 15.11 -14.39 0.79
N HIS A 19 16.10 -14.56 -0.09
CA HIS A 19 15.89 -15.25 -1.36
C HIS A 19 15.93 -16.79 -1.24
N THR A 20 16.71 -17.29 -0.29
CA THR A 20 16.86 -18.73 -0.04
C THR A 20 15.61 -19.28 0.65
N GLU A 21 15.04 -20.34 0.08
CA GLU A 21 13.90 -21.01 0.69
C GLU A 21 14.34 -21.72 1.98
N ASP A 22 13.71 -21.35 3.09
CA ASP A 22 13.92 -22.01 4.37
C ASP A 22 12.55 -22.16 5.06
N ALA A 23 12.18 -23.41 5.33
CA ALA A 23 10.91 -23.73 5.98
C ALA A 23 10.90 -23.38 7.48
N THR A 24 12.06 -23.03 8.05
CA THR A 24 12.24 -22.71 9.47
C THR A 24 12.25 -21.22 9.77
N VAL A 25 12.45 -20.37 8.75
CA VAL A 25 12.44 -18.91 8.94
C VAL A 25 11.01 -18.39 8.97
N GLU A 26 10.68 -17.67 10.04
CA GLU A 26 9.36 -17.08 10.25
C GLU A 26 9.39 -15.54 10.13
N PRO A 27 8.24 -14.86 9.96
CA PRO A 27 8.23 -13.39 9.80
C PRO A 27 8.94 -12.63 10.92
N VAL A 28 8.84 -13.10 12.17
CA VAL A 28 9.52 -12.47 13.31
C VAL A 28 11.05 -12.57 13.19
N ASP A 29 11.59 -13.63 12.59
CA ASP A 29 13.04 -13.72 12.35
C ASP A 29 13.51 -12.63 11.37
N LEU A 30 12.74 -12.37 10.31
CA LEU A 30 13.03 -11.29 9.37
C LEU A 30 12.96 -9.92 10.05
N MET A 31 11.98 -9.71 10.93
CA MET A 31 11.90 -8.47 11.73
C MET A 31 13.07 -8.32 12.69
N VAL A 32 13.52 -9.40 13.36
CA VAL A 32 14.69 -9.38 14.25
C VAL A 32 15.95 -9.04 13.47
N ALA A 33 16.13 -9.65 12.29
CA ALA A 33 17.27 -9.34 11.42
C ALA A 33 17.24 -7.87 10.98
N ALA A 34 16.08 -7.37 10.52
CA ALA A 34 15.92 -5.97 10.15
C ALA A 34 16.12 -5.01 11.33
N ALA A 35 15.72 -5.37 12.56
CA ALA A 35 15.98 -4.56 13.76
C ALA A 35 17.48 -4.44 14.04
N ARG A 36 18.23 -5.55 13.87
CA ARG A 36 19.69 -5.58 14.07
C ARG A 36 20.46 -4.83 12.99
N GLU A 37 19.91 -4.73 11.77
CA GLU A 37 20.44 -3.83 10.73
C GLU A 37 20.11 -2.35 11.06
N ALA A 38 18.93 -2.08 11.63
CA ALA A 38 18.48 -0.73 11.91
C ALA A 38 19.31 -0.05 13.01
N ALA A 39 19.66 -0.76 14.09
CA ALA A 39 20.36 -0.19 15.22
C ALA A 39 21.18 -1.20 16.06
N ASP A 40 22.12 -0.68 16.83
CA ASP A 40 22.92 -1.46 17.77
C ASP A 40 22.10 -1.91 19.00
N PRO A 41 22.56 -2.93 19.76
CA PRO A 41 21.82 -3.48 20.90
C PRO A 41 21.38 -2.47 21.96
N ARG A 42 22.16 -1.41 22.22
CA ARG A 42 21.80 -0.40 23.23
C ARG A 42 20.55 0.37 22.84
N VAL A 43 20.32 0.62 21.55
CA VAL A 43 19.09 1.26 21.05
C VAL A 43 17.93 0.27 21.09
N LEU A 44 18.17 -0.99 20.69
CA LEU A 44 17.14 -2.03 20.66
C LEU A 44 16.61 -2.37 22.05
N GLU A 45 17.48 -2.51 23.05
CA GLU A 45 17.12 -2.75 24.45
C GLU A 45 16.37 -1.56 25.09
N ALA A 46 16.51 -0.36 24.52
CA ALA A 46 15.83 0.84 24.99
C ALA A 46 14.39 0.99 24.45
N VAL A 47 13.97 0.14 23.52
CA VAL A 47 12.61 0.14 22.97
C VAL A 47 11.58 -0.08 24.09
N ASP A 48 10.63 0.84 24.21
CA ASP A 48 9.53 0.76 25.19
C ASP A 48 8.15 0.54 24.54
N ALA A 49 8.08 0.57 23.21
CA ALA A 49 6.90 0.21 22.44
C ALA A 49 7.26 -0.52 21.14
N VAL A 50 6.58 -1.65 20.89
CA VAL A 50 6.66 -2.41 19.64
C VAL A 50 5.30 -2.39 18.95
N ARG A 51 5.29 -1.99 17.67
CA ARG A 51 4.09 -1.92 16.83
C ARG A 51 4.29 -2.80 15.60
N ILE A 52 3.49 -3.86 15.47
CA ILE A 52 3.61 -4.82 14.38
C ILE A 52 2.50 -4.61 13.35
N VAL A 53 2.89 -4.42 12.10
CA VAL A 53 2.01 -4.40 10.94
C VAL A 53 1.47 -5.81 10.69
N ASN A 54 0.18 -5.91 10.39
CA ASN A 54 -0.52 -7.19 10.19
C ASN A 54 0.18 -8.14 9.21
N LEU A 55 0.32 -9.40 9.64
CA LEU A 55 1.01 -10.49 8.94
C LEU A 55 0.01 -11.48 8.34
N LEU A 56 0.24 -11.88 7.09
CA LEU A 56 -0.59 -12.83 6.37
C LEU A 56 0.10 -14.18 6.16
N SER A 57 1.43 -14.27 6.19
CA SER A 57 2.15 -15.54 6.04
C SER A 57 2.06 -16.43 7.29
N TRP A 58 1.91 -15.86 8.49
CA TRP A 58 1.93 -16.60 9.75
C TRP A 58 0.86 -16.14 10.73
N ARG A 59 0.40 -17.04 11.61
CA ARG A 59 -0.56 -16.71 12.67
C ARG A 59 0.16 -16.63 14.01
N TYR A 60 0.18 -15.42 14.57
CA TYR A 60 0.66 -15.15 15.92
C TYR A 60 -0.48 -14.67 16.80
N ARG A 61 -0.28 -14.77 18.11
CA ARG A 61 -1.14 -14.14 19.10
C ARG A 61 -0.66 -12.73 19.43
N ASP A 62 0.64 -12.61 19.67
CA ASP A 62 1.35 -11.35 19.84
C ASP A 62 2.76 -11.46 19.21
N PRO A 63 2.91 -11.11 17.92
CA PRO A 63 4.23 -11.09 17.30
C PRO A 63 5.14 -10.01 17.87
N GLY A 64 4.57 -8.94 18.43
CA GLY A 64 5.32 -7.85 19.05
C GLY A 64 6.05 -8.32 20.30
N LEU A 65 5.40 -9.15 21.12
CA LEU A 65 6.00 -9.76 22.30
C LEU A 65 7.20 -10.65 21.94
N LEU A 66 7.08 -11.45 20.88
CA LEU A 66 8.18 -12.30 20.41
C LEU A 66 9.36 -11.45 19.91
N LEU A 67 9.08 -10.42 19.12
CA LEU A 67 10.11 -9.51 18.64
C LEU A 67 10.83 -8.82 19.81
N ALA A 68 10.06 -8.25 20.74
CA ALA A 68 10.56 -7.56 21.93
C ALA A 68 11.52 -8.45 22.75
N GLN A 69 11.14 -9.70 23.01
CA GLN A 69 11.99 -10.66 23.72
C GLN A 69 13.30 -10.94 22.97
N ARG A 70 13.27 -11.10 21.64
CA ARG A 70 14.44 -11.44 20.82
C ARG A 70 15.43 -10.28 20.63
N ILE A 71 15.00 -9.05 20.89
CA ILE A 71 15.84 -7.84 20.83
C ILE A 71 16.20 -7.29 22.22
N GLY A 72 15.79 -7.96 23.30
CA GLY A 72 16.08 -7.54 24.69
C GLY A 72 15.15 -6.46 25.26
N ALA A 73 14.08 -6.11 24.58
CA ALA A 73 13.11 -5.08 24.96
C ALA A 73 11.90 -5.66 25.73
N GLU A 74 12.13 -6.50 26.74
CA GLU A 74 11.07 -7.32 27.36
C GLU A 74 9.92 -6.53 28.01
N LYS A 75 10.13 -5.25 28.30
CA LYS A 75 9.12 -4.36 28.92
C LYS A 75 8.32 -3.55 27.91
N ALA A 76 8.59 -3.71 26.62
CA ALA A 76 7.94 -2.92 25.59
C ALA A 76 6.44 -3.22 25.51
N GLU A 77 5.62 -2.17 25.43
CA GLU A 77 4.20 -2.30 25.14
C GLU A 77 4.01 -2.77 23.70
N THR A 78 3.17 -3.78 23.48
CA THR A 78 2.95 -4.36 22.15
C THR A 78 1.62 -3.92 21.55
N ARG A 79 1.61 -3.73 20.22
CA ARG A 79 0.38 -3.57 19.42
C ARG A 79 0.53 -4.37 18.14
N TYR A 80 -0.54 -5.03 17.71
CA TYR A 80 -0.59 -5.75 16.44
C TYR A 80 -1.79 -5.28 15.64
N THR A 81 -1.56 -4.74 14.45
CA THR A 81 -2.62 -4.00 13.75
C THR A 81 -3.58 -4.90 12.97
N GLY A 82 -4.70 -4.30 12.55
CA GLY A 82 -5.51 -4.78 11.43
C GLY A 82 -4.82 -4.67 10.06
N ILE A 83 -5.49 -5.21 9.04
CA ILE A 83 -5.02 -5.25 7.65
C ILE A 83 -5.07 -3.85 7.01
N GLY A 84 -4.02 -3.49 6.25
CA GLY A 84 -3.99 -2.28 5.43
C GLY A 84 -2.57 -1.86 5.08
N GLY A 85 -2.32 -1.57 3.80
CA GLY A 85 -1.04 -1.02 3.35
C GLY A 85 -0.78 0.43 3.78
N ASN A 86 -1.80 1.15 4.27
CA ASN A 86 -1.67 2.48 4.85
C ASN A 86 -1.05 2.45 6.26
N VAL A 87 -1.19 1.33 6.96
CA VAL A 87 -0.92 1.20 8.39
C VAL A 87 0.51 1.56 8.79
N PRO A 88 1.58 1.22 8.05
CA PRO A 88 2.93 1.60 8.46
C PRO A 88 3.11 3.12 8.65
N GLN A 89 2.56 3.94 7.75
CA GLN A 89 2.62 5.41 7.88
C GLN A 89 1.74 5.92 9.03
N THR A 90 0.54 5.36 9.21
CA THR A 90 -0.31 5.66 10.37
C THR A 90 0.42 5.35 11.68
N LEU A 91 1.13 4.22 11.77
CA LEU A 91 1.93 3.87 12.94
C LEU A 91 3.07 4.87 13.19
N VAL A 92 3.71 5.40 12.15
CA VAL A 92 4.71 6.46 12.30
C VAL A 92 4.08 7.74 12.83
N ASN A 93 2.94 8.15 12.27
CA ASN A 93 2.21 9.34 12.72
C ASN A 93 1.83 9.23 14.21
N LEU A 94 1.27 8.09 14.61
CA LEU A 94 0.91 7.82 16.01
C LEU A 94 2.14 7.73 16.92
N ALA A 95 3.23 7.12 16.47
CA ALA A 95 4.49 7.07 17.23
C ALA A 95 5.05 8.47 17.49
N CYS A 96 4.97 9.36 16.50
CA CYS A 96 5.38 10.75 16.65
C CYS A 96 4.55 11.49 17.70
N LEU A 97 3.23 11.28 17.73
CA LEU A 97 2.34 11.85 18.75
C LEU A 97 2.62 11.28 20.15
N ASP A 98 2.78 9.96 20.26
CA ASP A 98 3.11 9.30 21.53
C ASP A 98 4.45 9.81 22.10
N ILE A 99 5.45 10.01 21.24
CA ILE A 99 6.74 10.62 21.62
C ILE A 99 6.54 12.09 22.01
N GLN A 100 5.85 12.90 21.21
CA GLN A 100 5.66 14.31 21.53
C GLN A 100 4.93 14.52 22.88
N GLN A 101 4.03 13.61 23.24
CA GLN A 101 3.25 13.64 24.48
C GLN A 101 3.95 13.04 25.70
N GLY A 102 5.13 12.43 25.55
CA GLY A 102 5.84 11.81 26.66
C GLY A 102 5.36 10.40 27.03
N LYS A 103 4.54 9.75 26.18
CA LYS A 103 4.00 8.42 26.45
C LYS A 103 5.03 7.31 26.22
N HIS A 104 5.83 7.45 25.16
CA HIS A 104 6.91 6.54 24.79
C HIS A 104 8.16 7.35 24.45
N ASP A 105 9.35 6.80 24.72
CA ASP A 105 10.61 7.43 24.33
C ASP A 105 11.25 6.77 23.11
N VAL A 106 11.03 5.46 22.92
CA VAL A 106 11.61 4.66 21.84
C VAL A 106 10.56 3.68 21.29
N VAL A 107 10.07 3.97 20.10
CA VAL A 107 9.04 3.18 19.42
C VAL A 107 9.66 2.43 18.24
N LEU A 108 9.49 1.11 18.21
CA LEU A 108 9.86 0.25 17.09
C LEU A 108 8.61 -0.16 16.30
N ILE A 109 8.59 0.13 15.00
CA ILE A 109 7.56 -0.30 14.07
C ILE A 109 8.16 -1.37 13.16
N ALA A 110 7.49 -2.51 13.03
CA ALA A 110 8.00 -3.62 12.23
C ALA A 110 6.92 -4.34 11.44
N GLY A 111 7.34 -5.00 10.38
CA GLY A 111 6.54 -6.00 9.69
C GLY A 111 7.41 -6.87 8.81
N GLY A 112 6.82 -7.95 8.29
CA GLY A 112 7.54 -8.88 7.44
C GLY A 112 6.65 -10.01 6.97
N GLU A 113 7.03 -10.63 5.87
CA GLU A 113 6.29 -11.72 5.27
C GLU A 113 7.24 -12.83 4.85
N THR A 114 6.78 -14.06 4.96
CA THR A 114 7.45 -15.27 4.44
C THR A 114 6.56 -15.98 3.43
N TRP A 115 5.83 -15.19 2.64
CA TRP A 115 4.76 -15.69 1.80
C TRP A 115 5.27 -16.56 0.66
N ARG A 116 6.44 -16.23 0.08
CA ARG A 116 7.07 -17.04 -0.96
C ARG A 116 7.47 -18.40 -0.43
N SER A 117 8.24 -18.43 0.65
CA SER A 117 8.68 -19.68 1.29
C SER A 117 7.48 -20.54 1.68
N ARG A 118 6.49 -19.96 2.36
CA ARG A 118 5.27 -20.68 2.75
C ARG A 118 4.51 -21.27 1.56
N THR A 119 4.37 -20.51 0.48
CA THR A 119 3.64 -20.96 -0.71
C THR A 119 4.36 -22.12 -1.39
N ARG A 120 5.69 -22.05 -1.53
CA ARG A 120 6.51 -23.09 -2.18
C ARG A 120 6.62 -24.36 -1.33
N VAL A 121 6.87 -24.21 -0.03
CA VAL A 121 6.89 -25.32 0.94
C VAL A 121 5.56 -26.07 0.92
N ARG A 122 4.44 -25.35 0.90
CA ARG A 122 3.10 -25.96 0.79
C ARG A 122 2.87 -26.64 -0.56
N ALA A 123 3.32 -26.04 -1.66
CA ALA A 123 3.21 -26.64 -3.00
C ALA A 123 4.02 -27.95 -3.11
N ALA A 124 5.11 -28.08 -2.36
CA ALA A 124 5.90 -29.31 -2.24
C ALA A 124 5.30 -30.34 -1.26
N GLY A 125 4.11 -30.08 -0.68
CA GLY A 125 3.46 -30.97 0.28
C GLY A 125 4.01 -30.89 1.71
N ASN A 126 4.89 -29.94 2.00
CA ASN A 126 5.50 -29.73 3.30
C ASN A 126 4.78 -28.62 4.10
N LYS A 127 5.18 -28.44 5.36
CA LYS A 127 4.68 -27.37 6.25
C LYS A 127 5.82 -26.49 6.72
N MET A 128 5.54 -25.21 6.91
CA MET A 128 6.45 -24.33 7.65
C MET A 128 6.62 -24.83 9.08
N GLN A 129 7.81 -24.65 9.64
CA GLN A 129 8.19 -25.01 11.00
C GLN A 129 8.60 -23.72 11.71
N GLY A 130 8.12 -23.48 12.92
CA GLY A 130 8.40 -22.23 13.62
C GLY A 130 7.50 -22.06 14.82
N THR A 131 7.42 -20.82 15.31
CA THR A 131 6.79 -20.54 16.60
C THR A 131 5.27 -20.64 16.49
N ARG A 132 4.68 -21.36 17.46
CA ARG A 132 3.24 -21.29 17.77
C ARG A 132 3.12 -20.80 19.21
N GLN A 133 2.56 -19.61 19.39
CA GLN A 133 2.31 -19.08 20.72
C GLN A 133 1.20 -19.86 21.41
N ASP A 134 1.43 -20.17 22.69
CA ASP A 134 0.46 -20.84 23.56
C ASP A 134 -0.80 -20.00 23.74
N GLU A 135 -1.94 -20.64 24.00
CA GLU A 135 -3.22 -19.95 24.17
C GLU A 135 -3.25 -19.03 25.41
N SER A 136 -2.35 -19.26 26.38
CA SER A 136 -2.14 -18.38 27.54
C SER A 136 -1.58 -17.01 27.19
N VAL A 137 -0.93 -16.83 26.03
CA VAL A 137 -0.52 -15.50 25.55
C VAL A 137 -1.78 -14.71 25.18
N PRO A 138 -2.02 -13.50 25.69
CA PRO A 138 -3.17 -12.70 25.26
C PRO A 138 -3.11 -12.36 23.76
N MET A 139 -4.25 -12.00 23.17
CA MET A 139 -4.23 -11.38 21.85
C MET A 139 -3.64 -9.99 21.98
N ALA A 140 -2.70 -9.64 21.09
CA ALA A 140 -2.15 -8.30 21.05
C ALA A 140 -3.26 -7.26 20.81
N PRO A 141 -3.23 -6.11 21.49
CA PRO A 141 -4.15 -5.00 21.23
C PRO A 141 -4.13 -4.59 19.75
N GLY A 142 -5.33 -4.33 19.19
CA GLY A 142 -5.54 -3.94 17.79
C GLY A 142 -5.68 -5.09 16.79
N SER A 143 -5.47 -6.33 17.21
CA SER A 143 -5.51 -7.51 16.31
C SER A 143 -6.91 -7.84 15.77
N ASP A 144 -7.93 -7.23 16.37
CA ASP A 144 -9.35 -7.33 16.02
C ASP A 144 -9.85 -6.16 15.15
N GLU A 145 -9.02 -5.17 14.84
CA GLU A 145 -9.34 -4.02 13.96
C GLU A 145 -9.49 -4.45 12.49
N ASN A 146 -10.47 -5.30 12.18
CA ASN A 146 -10.77 -5.75 10.83
C ASN A 146 -11.92 -4.94 10.24
N LEU A 147 -11.65 -4.27 9.12
CA LEU A 147 -12.67 -3.62 8.31
C LEU A 147 -13.00 -4.51 7.11
N PRO A 148 -14.29 -4.73 6.78
CA PRO A 148 -14.66 -5.50 5.60
C PRO A 148 -14.05 -4.90 4.33
N MET A 149 -13.38 -5.73 3.55
CA MET A 149 -12.78 -5.33 2.28
C MET A 149 -13.80 -5.26 1.13
N ALA A 150 -14.98 -5.84 1.30
CA ALA A 150 -16.03 -5.95 0.29
C ALA A 150 -17.38 -5.56 0.89
N GLY A 151 -18.15 -4.75 0.17
CA GLY A 151 -19.52 -4.40 0.52
C GLY A 151 -20.54 -5.44 0.05
N PRO A 152 -21.84 -5.22 0.31
CA PRO A 152 -22.89 -6.16 -0.10
C PRO A 152 -22.99 -6.36 -1.62
N GLY A 153 -22.80 -5.31 -2.43
CA GLY A 153 -22.82 -5.43 -3.89
C GLY A 153 -21.61 -6.20 -4.41
N ASP A 154 -20.41 -5.95 -3.87
CA ASP A 154 -19.20 -6.71 -4.17
C ASP A 154 -19.41 -8.22 -3.89
N ALA A 155 -19.93 -8.53 -2.70
CA ALA A 155 -20.18 -9.90 -2.27
C ALA A 155 -21.22 -10.60 -3.16
N LYS A 156 -22.28 -9.89 -3.58
CA LYS A 156 -23.34 -10.42 -4.44
C LYS A 156 -22.81 -10.97 -5.77
N ILE A 157 -21.85 -10.28 -6.38
CA ILE A 157 -21.26 -10.70 -7.66
C ILE A 157 -19.96 -11.49 -7.51
N GLY A 158 -19.42 -11.60 -6.29
CA GLY A 158 -18.14 -12.26 -6.01
C GLY A 158 -16.93 -11.45 -6.48
N LEU A 159 -17.00 -10.12 -6.34
CA LEU A 159 -15.89 -9.19 -6.59
C LEU A 159 -15.06 -9.02 -5.30
N ASP A 160 -14.08 -9.90 -5.09
CA ASP A 160 -13.45 -10.08 -3.76
C ASP A 160 -11.92 -9.90 -3.75
N ARG A 161 -11.28 -9.66 -4.91
CA ARG A 161 -9.82 -9.60 -5.03
C ARG A 161 -9.35 -8.24 -5.55
N PRO A 162 -8.23 -7.71 -5.03
CA PRO A 162 -7.59 -6.50 -5.58
C PRO A 162 -7.32 -6.59 -7.08
N ALA A 163 -6.90 -7.76 -7.56
CA ALA A 163 -6.63 -8.01 -8.98
C ALA A 163 -7.88 -7.94 -9.88
N TYR A 164 -9.08 -7.87 -9.32
CA TYR A 164 -10.34 -7.63 -10.05
C TYR A 164 -10.81 -6.17 -9.87
N VAL A 165 -10.66 -5.61 -8.66
CA VAL A 165 -11.15 -4.26 -8.37
C VAL A 165 -10.27 -3.16 -8.98
N TYR A 166 -8.94 -3.22 -8.78
CA TYR A 166 -8.05 -2.18 -9.30
C TYR A 166 -8.06 -2.01 -10.83
N PRO A 167 -8.23 -3.07 -11.65
CA PRO A 167 -8.45 -2.87 -13.08
C PRO A 167 -9.73 -2.10 -13.42
N MET A 168 -10.77 -2.11 -12.57
CA MET A 168 -11.95 -1.26 -12.77
C MET A 168 -11.61 0.23 -12.54
N PHE A 169 -10.76 0.55 -11.56
CA PHE A 169 -10.23 1.91 -11.42
C PHE A 169 -9.39 2.31 -12.64
N GLU A 170 -8.58 1.38 -13.16
CA GLU A 170 -7.77 1.62 -14.37
C GLU A 170 -8.63 1.94 -15.59
N GLN A 171 -9.63 1.11 -15.85
CA GLN A 171 -10.55 1.35 -16.96
C GLN A 171 -11.30 2.68 -16.78
N ALA A 172 -11.66 3.07 -15.56
CA ALA A 172 -12.26 4.37 -15.30
C ALA A 172 -11.30 5.53 -15.58
N VAL A 173 -10.02 5.42 -15.20
CA VAL A 173 -8.98 6.42 -15.51
C VAL A 173 -8.81 6.56 -17.02
N ARG A 174 -8.72 5.44 -17.76
CA ARG A 174 -8.67 5.44 -19.22
C ARG A 174 -9.85 6.18 -19.84
N ILE A 175 -11.07 5.83 -19.42
CA ILE A 175 -12.32 6.40 -19.96
C ILE A 175 -12.36 7.90 -19.69
N ALA A 176 -12.04 8.33 -18.47
CA ALA A 176 -12.00 9.74 -18.09
C ALA A 176 -10.99 10.55 -18.91
N ASN A 177 -9.87 9.94 -19.29
CA ASN A 177 -8.84 10.56 -20.14
C ASN A 177 -9.19 10.52 -21.64
N GLY A 178 -10.25 9.81 -22.05
CA GLY A 178 -10.61 9.63 -23.46
C GLY A 178 -9.60 8.81 -24.26
N GLU A 179 -8.83 7.93 -23.59
CA GLU A 179 -7.76 7.15 -24.21
C GLU A 179 -8.29 5.85 -24.85
N THR A 180 -7.70 5.45 -25.97
CA THR A 180 -7.91 4.08 -26.50
C THR A 180 -7.23 3.05 -25.59
N PHE A 181 -7.61 1.77 -25.70
CA PHE A 181 -6.96 0.69 -24.95
C PHE A 181 -5.45 0.64 -25.16
N ASP A 182 -5.01 0.75 -26.41
CA ASP A 182 -3.60 0.58 -26.76
C ASP A 182 -2.74 1.75 -26.30
N GLU A 183 -3.21 2.99 -26.44
CA GLU A 183 -2.52 4.17 -25.93
C GLU A 183 -2.36 4.10 -24.42
N HIS A 184 -3.46 3.78 -23.73
CA HIS A 184 -3.48 3.66 -22.29
C HIS A 184 -2.53 2.58 -21.78
N ARG A 185 -2.57 1.37 -22.36
CA ARG A 185 -1.69 0.25 -21.98
C ARG A 185 -0.21 0.57 -22.19
N ARG A 186 0.15 1.25 -23.28
CA ARG A 186 1.53 1.73 -23.49
C ARG A 186 1.93 2.73 -22.41
N ARG A 187 1.04 3.68 -22.06
CA ARG A 187 1.31 4.70 -21.05
C ARG A 187 1.54 4.09 -19.66
N ILE A 188 0.67 3.18 -19.22
CA ILE A 188 0.86 2.51 -17.91
C ILE A 188 2.04 1.53 -17.93
N GLY A 189 2.38 0.95 -19.09
CA GLY A 189 3.62 0.19 -19.27
C GLY A 189 4.87 1.05 -19.09
N ALA A 190 4.90 2.25 -19.66
CA ALA A 190 6.00 3.20 -19.50
C ALA A 190 6.13 3.69 -18.05
N LEU A 191 5.01 3.98 -17.38
CA LEU A 191 5.00 4.28 -15.94
C LEU A 191 5.62 3.14 -15.13
N TRP A 192 5.22 1.89 -15.38
CA TRP A 192 5.78 0.74 -14.65
C TRP A 192 7.25 0.49 -14.98
N ALA A 193 7.71 0.79 -16.19
CA ALA A 193 9.12 0.67 -16.55
C ALA A 193 10.00 1.63 -15.71
N GLN A 194 9.50 2.83 -15.39
CA GLN A 194 10.20 3.75 -14.48
C GLN A 194 10.33 3.16 -13.07
N PHE A 195 9.27 2.55 -12.54
CA PHE A 195 9.30 1.88 -11.24
C PHE A 195 10.28 0.70 -11.23
N SER A 196 10.30 -0.09 -12.30
CA SER A 196 11.26 -1.19 -12.50
C SER A 196 12.71 -0.69 -12.56
N ALA A 197 12.96 0.44 -13.22
CA ALA A 197 14.29 1.05 -13.29
C ALA A 197 14.78 1.53 -11.90
N VAL A 198 13.90 2.11 -11.08
CA VAL A 198 14.24 2.47 -9.70
C VAL A 198 14.55 1.22 -8.89
N ALA A 199 13.70 0.19 -8.95
CA ALA A 199 13.92 -1.09 -8.26
C ALA A 199 15.26 -1.74 -8.64
N ALA A 200 15.66 -1.67 -9.91
CA ALA A 200 16.93 -2.21 -10.39
C ALA A 200 18.15 -1.70 -9.61
N THR A 201 18.09 -0.46 -9.13
CA THR A 201 19.18 0.19 -8.39
C THR A 201 19.02 0.19 -6.87
N ASN A 202 17.82 -0.12 -6.36
CA ASN A 202 17.57 -0.20 -4.93
C ASN A 202 18.14 -1.52 -4.37
N PRO A 203 19.13 -1.52 -3.47
CA PRO A 203 19.73 -2.74 -2.92
C PRO A 203 18.74 -3.62 -2.14
N HIS A 204 17.62 -3.04 -1.69
CA HIS A 204 16.57 -3.73 -0.94
C HIS A 204 15.41 -4.21 -1.83
N ALA A 205 15.47 -4.01 -3.15
CA ALA A 205 14.46 -4.51 -4.07
C ALA A 205 14.51 -6.04 -4.19
N TRP A 206 13.34 -6.66 -4.33
CA TRP A 206 13.24 -8.11 -4.54
C TRP A 206 13.72 -8.55 -5.94
N SER A 207 13.49 -7.71 -6.96
CA SER A 207 13.95 -7.92 -8.33
C SER A 207 14.75 -6.72 -8.79
N HIS A 208 15.87 -7.00 -9.44
CA HIS A 208 16.74 -5.97 -10.03
C HIS A 208 16.64 -5.91 -11.56
N ASP A 209 15.64 -6.56 -12.15
CA ASP A 209 15.45 -6.55 -13.59
C ASP A 209 14.86 -5.18 -14.01
N ALA A 210 15.57 -4.43 -14.85
CA ALA A 210 15.07 -3.22 -15.48
C ALA A 210 14.31 -3.60 -16.76
N LEU A 211 12.98 -3.51 -16.71
CA LEU A 211 12.09 -3.95 -17.79
C LEU A 211 11.64 -2.78 -18.66
N THR A 212 11.46 -3.06 -19.95
CA THR A 212 10.86 -2.13 -20.90
C THR A 212 9.34 -2.07 -20.76
N ALA A 213 8.72 -0.99 -21.26
CA ALA A 213 7.27 -0.84 -21.26
C ALA A 213 6.59 -2.02 -21.98
N GLU A 214 7.11 -2.41 -23.14
CA GLU A 214 6.59 -3.51 -23.95
C GLU A 214 6.61 -4.84 -23.20
N GLU A 215 7.70 -5.16 -22.50
CA GLU A 215 7.80 -6.38 -21.68
C GLU A 215 6.77 -6.40 -20.56
N ILE A 216 6.41 -5.23 -20.02
CA ILE A 216 5.44 -5.08 -18.94
C ILE A 216 4.00 -5.19 -19.46
N PHE A 217 3.60 -4.43 -20.47
CA PHE A 217 2.19 -4.38 -20.88
C PHE A 217 1.78 -5.48 -21.85
N GLN A 218 2.72 -6.08 -22.61
CA GLN A 218 2.40 -7.14 -23.56
C GLN A 218 2.33 -8.51 -22.87
N PRO A 219 1.27 -9.30 -23.14
CA PRO A 219 1.19 -10.66 -22.63
C PRO A 219 2.31 -11.55 -23.18
N SER A 220 2.88 -12.38 -22.31
CA SER A 220 3.85 -13.42 -22.69
C SER A 220 3.70 -14.65 -21.79
N PRO A 221 4.35 -15.79 -22.09
CA PRO A 221 4.32 -16.96 -21.21
C PRO A 221 4.80 -16.67 -19.77
N LYS A 222 5.69 -15.69 -19.57
CA LYS A 222 6.18 -15.25 -18.26
C LYS A 222 5.37 -14.10 -17.66
N ASN A 223 4.61 -13.40 -18.50
CA ASN A 223 3.81 -12.22 -18.15
C ASN A 223 2.37 -12.35 -18.67
N ARG A 224 1.67 -13.40 -18.24
CA ARG A 224 0.27 -13.65 -18.68
C ARG A 224 -0.67 -12.52 -18.25
N MET A 225 -1.82 -12.42 -18.93
CA MET A 225 -2.94 -11.61 -18.44
C MET A 225 -3.46 -12.15 -17.10
N ILE A 226 -3.79 -11.24 -16.18
CA ILE A 226 -4.45 -11.56 -14.91
C ILE A 226 -5.92 -11.15 -15.00
N SER A 227 -6.13 -9.87 -15.25
CA SER A 227 -7.43 -9.27 -15.51
C SER A 227 -7.21 -8.12 -16.46
N TRP A 228 -8.05 -7.94 -17.47
CA TRP A 228 -7.93 -6.79 -18.36
C TRP A 228 -8.00 -5.46 -17.58
N PRO A 229 -7.08 -4.50 -17.79
CA PRO A 229 -6.00 -4.47 -18.79
C PRO A 229 -4.61 -4.93 -18.30
N TYR A 230 -4.51 -5.49 -17.09
CA TYR A 230 -3.26 -5.85 -16.43
C TYR A 230 -2.74 -7.26 -16.76
N THR A 231 -1.49 -7.28 -17.18
CA THR A 231 -0.61 -8.46 -17.15
C THR A 231 -0.07 -8.69 -15.73
N LYS A 232 0.57 -9.83 -15.50
CA LYS A 232 1.19 -10.19 -14.21
C LYS A 232 2.16 -9.11 -13.71
N LEU A 233 2.95 -8.49 -14.58
CA LEU A 233 3.92 -7.45 -14.23
C LEU A 233 3.26 -6.10 -13.91
N MET A 234 1.94 -5.94 -14.06
CA MET A 234 1.20 -4.76 -13.61
C MET A 234 0.46 -4.99 -12.28
N ASN A 235 0.75 -6.10 -11.60
CA ASN A 235 0.19 -6.45 -10.30
C ASN A 235 1.30 -6.40 -9.23
N SER A 236 0.93 -6.13 -7.98
CA SER A 236 1.84 -6.25 -6.83
C SER A 236 2.44 -7.66 -6.72
N ASN A 237 3.73 -7.76 -6.37
CA ASN A 237 4.41 -9.02 -6.17
C ASN A 237 4.45 -9.40 -4.68
N ASN A 238 3.47 -10.20 -4.23
CA ASN A 238 3.45 -10.75 -2.88
C ASN A 238 4.23 -12.06 -2.72
N MET A 239 4.90 -12.54 -3.78
CA MET A 239 5.74 -13.74 -3.73
C MET A 239 7.16 -13.38 -3.27
N VAL A 240 7.25 -12.83 -2.06
CA VAL A 240 8.48 -12.35 -1.45
C VAL A 240 8.61 -12.85 -0.01
N ASP A 241 9.85 -12.91 0.48
CA ASP A 241 10.17 -13.08 1.89
C ASP A 241 11.00 -11.85 2.35
N GLN A 242 10.36 -10.87 2.96
CA GLN A 242 10.96 -9.56 3.29
C GLN A 242 10.55 -9.09 4.68
N GLY A 243 11.43 -8.38 5.38
CA GLY A 243 11.14 -7.72 6.64
C GLY A 243 11.72 -6.31 6.69
N ALA A 244 11.05 -5.41 7.39
CA ALA A 244 11.54 -4.06 7.62
C ALA A 244 11.18 -3.56 9.03
N VAL A 245 12.04 -2.68 9.56
CA VAL A 245 11.93 -2.07 10.88
C VAL A 245 12.24 -0.58 10.79
N LEU A 246 11.46 0.21 11.52
CA LEU A 246 11.69 1.64 11.77
C LEU A 246 11.79 1.87 13.28
N ILE A 247 12.72 2.71 13.73
CA ILE A 247 12.90 3.07 15.14
C ILE A 247 12.83 4.59 15.26
N LEU A 248 11.82 5.05 15.98
CA LEU A 248 11.63 6.46 16.32
C LEU A 248 11.94 6.71 17.79
N THR A 249 12.55 7.85 18.09
CA THR A 249 12.82 8.28 19.46
C THR A 249 12.52 9.76 19.65
N SER A 250 12.49 10.22 20.90
CA SER A 250 12.66 11.65 21.18
C SER A 250 14.10 12.09 20.91
N VAL A 251 14.32 13.35 20.53
CA VAL A 251 15.67 13.92 20.40
C VAL A 251 16.49 13.78 21.68
N GLU A 252 15.88 13.99 22.85
CA GLU A 252 16.54 13.76 24.14
C GLU A 252 17.04 12.33 24.29
N LYS A 253 16.20 11.35 23.95
CA LYS A 253 16.59 9.94 24.03
C LYS A 253 17.63 9.59 22.98
N ALA A 254 17.53 10.13 21.76
CA ALA A 254 18.56 9.94 20.74
C ALA A 254 19.93 10.44 21.23
N GLN A 255 19.98 11.59 21.90
CA GLN A 255 21.21 12.14 22.50
C GLN A 255 21.71 11.30 23.67
N TYR A 256 20.81 10.88 24.57
CA TYR A 256 21.14 10.01 25.70
C TYR A 256 21.73 8.67 25.24
N LEU A 257 21.12 8.08 24.20
CA LEU A 257 21.60 6.88 23.52
C LEU A 257 22.73 7.19 22.52
N GLN A 258 23.31 8.39 22.53
CA GLN A 258 24.44 8.81 21.69
C GLN A 258 24.30 8.35 20.23
N ILE A 259 23.10 8.46 19.68
CA ILE A 259 22.84 8.15 18.28
C ILE A 259 23.38 9.30 17.45
N PRO A 260 24.25 9.05 16.46
CA PRO A 260 24.83 10.11 15.66
C PRO A 260 23.76 10.91 14.90
N SER A 261 23.80 12.24 15.00
CA SER A 261 22.78 13.13 14.43
C SER A 261 22.73 13.12 12.91
N GLU A 262 23.80 12.67 12.25
CA GLU A 262 23.83 12.47 10.80
C GLU A 262 22.88 11.35 10.32
N ARG A 263 22.38 10.50 11.22
CA ARG A 263 21.38 9.46 10.90
C ARG A 263 19.93 9.90 11.12
N TRP A 264 19.74 11.12 11.61
CA TRP A 264 18.42 11.58 12.05
C TRP A 264 17.59 12.03 10.86
N VAL A 265 16.38 11.47 10.76
CA VAL A 265 15.35 11.93 9.83
C VAL A 265 14.15 12.36 10.64
N PHE A 266 13.70 13.59 10.45
CA PHE A 266 12.56 14.16 11.13
C PHE A 266 11.30 13.93 10.30
N PRO A 267 10.26 13.28 10.86
CA PRO A 267 8.91 13.42 10.38
C PRO A 267 8.45 14.86 10.66
N TYR A 268 8.01 15.58 9.63
CA TYR A 268 7.53 16.96 9.76
C TYR A 268 6.03 17.02 9.99
N ALA A 269 5.27 16.23 9.22
CA ALA A 269 3.84 16.13 9.39
C ALA A 269 3.30 14.83 8.78
N GLY A 270 2.06 14.52 9.14
CA GLY A 270 1.27 13.48 8.48
C GLY A 270 -0.21 13.83 8.45
N ALA A 271 -0.97 13.05 7.69
CA ALA A 271 -2.43 13.11 7.70
C ALA A 271 -3.00 11.76 7.34
N ASP A 272 -4.17 11.45 7.88
CA ASP A 272 -4.90 10.20 7.60
C ASP A 272 -6.31 10.52 7.10
N SER A 273 -6.86 9.63 6.28
CA SER A 273 -8.26 9.65 5.86
C SER A 273 -8.67 8.31 5.27
N HIS A 274 -9.96 8.15 5.02
CA HIS A 274 -10.46 7.11 4.16
C HIS A 274 -11.58 7.62 3.25
N ASP A 275 -11.65 7.00 2.09
CA ASP A 275 -12.73 7.17 1.12
C ASP A 275 -13.83 6.13 1.43
N THR A 276 -14.87 6.00 0.59
CA THR A 276 -15.97 5.06 0.88
C THR A 276 -15.48 3.62 0.99
N TYR A 277 -16.01 2.85 1.95
CA TYR A 277 -15.62 1.44 2.13
C TYR A 277 -16.13 0.56 0.99
N ALA A 278 -17.39 0.73 0.59
CA ALA A 278 -17.92 0.08 -0.59
C ALA A 278 -17.50 0.87 -1.84
N ILE A 279 -16.87 0.20 -2.80
CA ILE A 279 -16.45 0.85 -4.06
C ILE A 279 -17.67 1.26 -4.90
N GLY A 280 -18.81 0.59 -4.71
CA GLY A 280 -20.07 0.92 -5.35
C GLY A 280 -20.58 2.31 -4.99
N GLU A 281 -20.18 2.85 -3.83
CA GLU A 281 -20.59 4.16 -3.31
C GLU A 281 -19.67 5.32 -3.72
N ARG A 282 -18.53 5.04 -4.37
CA ARG A 282 -17.60 6.10 -4.81
C ARG A 282 -18.29 7.08 -5.73
N ALA A 283 -18.08 8.39 -5.59
CA ALA A 283 -18.61 9.34 -6.59
C ALA A 283 -18.19 8.91 -8.00
N GLU A 284 -16.87 8.76 -8.20
CA GLU A 284 -16.26 8.32 -9.44
C GLU A 284 -15.09 7.37 -9.16
N PHE A 285 -14.92 6.34 -9.98
CA PHE A 285 -13.85 5.35 -9.83
C PHE A 285 -12.46 5.91 -10.14
N HIS A 286 -12.39 6.95 -10.97
CA HIS A 286 -11.12 7.49 -11.41
C HIS A 286 -10.56 8.53 -10.44
N THR A 287 -11.23 8.89 -9.34
CA THR A 287 -10.85 9.95 -8.37
C THR A 287 -10.80 9.46 -6.93
N SER A 288 -10.10 10.19 -6.06
CA SER A 288 -10.17 9.96 -4.61
C SER A 288 -10.07 11.27 -3.82
N PRO A 289 -11.20 11.82 -3.34
CA PRO A 289 -11.20 13.01 -2.49
C PRO A 289 -10.38 12.81 -1.21
N ALA A 290 -10.35 11.59 -0.65
CA ALA A 290 -9.55 11.26 0.51
C ALA A 290 -8.05 11.52 0.28
N ILE A 291 -7.50 11.07 -0.86
CA ILE A 291 -6.11 11.36 -1.21
C ILE A 291 -5.88 12.86 -1.39
N ARG A 292 -6.77 13.54 -2.11
CA ARG A 292 -6.65 14.97 -2.39
C ARG A 292 -6.62 15.80 -1.11
N ILE A 293 -7.56 15.55 -0.20
CA ILE A 293 -7.73 16.33 1.03
C ILE A 293 -6.60 16.02 2.01
N ALA A 294 -6.35 14.74 2.32
CA ALA A 294 -5.34 14.36 3.30
C ALA A 294 -3.91 14.62 2.80
N GLY A 295 -3.62 14.35 1.52
CA GLY A 295 -2.30 14.63 0.95
C GLY A 295 -1.97 16.12 0.95
N LYS A 296 -2.93 16.96 0.56
CA LYS A 296 -2.80 18.42 0.68
C LYS A 296 -2.62 18.84 2.14
N ARG A 297 -3.39 18.27 3.07
CA ARG A 297 -3.28 18.61 4.49
C ARG A 297 -1.91 18.27 5.07
N ALA A 298 -1.34 17.11 4.75
CA ALA A 298 -0.01 16.72 5.21
C ALA A 298 1.07 17.71 4.74
N LEU A 299 1.00 18.18 3.49
CA LEU A 299 1.91 19.18 2.93
C LEU A 299 1.73 20.55 3.62
N GLU A 300 0.50 21.01 3.81
CA GLU A 300 0.20 22.25 4.53
C GLU A 300 0.71 22.23 5.97
N LEU A 301 0.51 21.12 6.69
CA LEU A 301 1.00 20.94 8.06
C LEU A 301 2.52 20.99 8.14
N ALA A 302 3.22 20.48 7.12
CA ALA A 302 4.68 20.58 6.99
C ALA A 302 5.16 21.97 6.48
N GLY A 303 4.24 22.87 6.16
CA GLY A 303 4.56 24.19 5.60
C GLY A 303 5.22 24.11 4.22
N ALA A 304 4.81 23.16 3.39
CA ALA A 304 5.38 22.90 2.07
C ALA A 304 4.29 22.75 1.00
N GLY A 305 4.66 22.97 -0.27
CA GLY A 305 3.90 22.53 -1.42
C GLY A 305 4.40 21.18 -1.95
N VAL A 306 3.62 20.56 -2.84
CA VAL A 306 4.04 19.29 -3.47
C VAL A 306 5.32 19.47 -4.29
N ASP A 307 5.54 20.64 -4.89
CA ASP A 307 6.74 20.94 -5.69
C ASP A 307 8.01 21.11 -4.86
N ASP A 308 7.88 21.26 -3.54
CA ASP A 308 9.03 21.27 -2.62
C ASP A 308 9.50 19.85 -2.27
N MET A 309 8.80 18.80 -2.73
CA MET A 309 9.15 17.40 -2.46
C MET A 309 10.09 16.88 -3.53
N ASP A 310 11.36 16.68 -3.14
CA ASP A 310 12.43 16.17 -4.00
C ASP A 310 12.34 14.66 -4.23
N LEU A 311 11.94 13.93 -3.19
CA LEU A 311 11.87 12.47 -3.19
C LEU A 311 10.44 12.05 -2.89
N ILE A 312 9.88 11.15 -3.70
CA ILE A 312 8.49 10.74 -3.59
C ILE A 312 8.39 9.23 -3.64
N ASP A 313 7.58 8.65 -2.75
CA ASP A 313 7.09 7.28 -2.91
C ASP A 313 5.57 7.24 -2.86
N VAL A 314 4.97 7.02 -4.04
CA VAL A 314 3.54 6.77 -4.16
C VAL A 314 3.26 5.28 -4.01
N TYR A 315 2.36 4.92 -3.10
CA TYR A 315 1.92 3.54 -2.94
C TYR A 315 1.42 2.94 -4.28
N SER A 316 1.97 1.79 -4.66
CA SER A 316 1.98 1.33 -6.05
C SER A 316 1.60 -0.14 -6.23
N CYS A 317 0.52 -0.58 -5.57
CA CYS A 317 0.02 -1.95 -5.74
C CYS A 317 -0.42 -2.25 -7.19
N PHE A 318 -0.93 -1.24 -7.88
CA PHE A 318 -1.39 -1.28 -9.27
C PHE A 318 -1.21 0.10 -9.94
N PRO A 319 -1.08 0.16 -11.28
CA PRO A 319 -0.94 1.42 -12.02
C PRO A 319 -2.04 2.44 -11.75
N SER A 320 -3.29 2.02 -11.70
CA SER A 320 -4.42 2.88 -11.32
C SER A 320 -4.23 3.60 -9.99
N ALA A 321 -3.68 2.93 -8.96
CA ALA A 321 -3.48 3.56 -7.65
C ALA A 321 -2.50 4.73 -7.74
N VAL A 322 -1.41 4.55 -8.48
CA VAL A 322 -0.40 5.59 -8.72
C VAL A 322 -0.98 6.73 -9.53
N GLN A 323 -1.75 6.43 -10.58
CA GLN A 323 -2.34 7.46 -11.44
C GLN A 323 -3.39 8.30 -10.72
N VAL A 324 -4.28 7.66 -9.95
CA VAL A 324 -5.27 8.38 -9.14
C VAL A 324 -4.53 9.24 -8.12
N ALA A 325 -3.60 8.66 -7.36
CA ALA A 325 -2.87 9.42 -6.34
C ALA A 325 -2.09 10.60 -6.94
N ALA A 326 -1.36 10.38 -8.03
CA ALA A 326 -0.59 11.43 -8.68
C ALA A 326 -1.49 12.57 -9.16
N ARG A 327 -2.65 12.27 -9.76
CA ARG A 327 -3.58 13.31 -10.20
C ARG A 327 -4.15 14.10 -9.03
N GLU A 328 -4.57 13.45 -7.94
CA GLU A 328 -5.13 14.12 -6.76
C GLU A 328 -4.08 14.98 -6.02
N LEU A 329 -2.80 14.61 -6.10
CA LEU A 329 -1.68 15.31 -5.45
C LEU A 329 -1.01 16.35 -6.36
N GLY A 330 -1.34 16.40 -7.65
CA GLY A 330 -0.68 17.27 -8.63
C GLY A 330 0.72 16.82 -9.05
N LEU A 331 1.02 15.51 -8.94
CA LEU A 331 2.30 14.92 -9.34
C LEU A 331 2.32 14.55 -10.83
N PRO A 332 3.45 14.76 -11.54
CA PRO A 332 3.54 14.44 -12.96
C PRO A 332 3.68 12.92 -13.17
N VAL A 333 2.68 12.31 -13.83
CA VAL A 333 2.75 10.89 -14.21
C VAL A 333 3.65 10.72 -15.42
N GLY A 334 4.66 9.85 -15.30
CA GLY A 334 5.54 9.50 -16.41
C GLY A 334 6.71 10.45 -16.62
N ASP A 335 6.95 11.40 -15.71
CA ASP A 335 8.16 12.23 -15.72
C ASP A 335 9.36 11.42 -15.19
N ALA A 336 10.34 11.18 -16.06
CA ALA A 336 11.53 10.41 -15.72
C ALA A 336 12.50 11.16 -14.78
N ASP A 337 12.46 12.50 -14.77
CA ASP A 337 13.29 13.32 -13.89
C ASP A 337 12.69 13.44 -12.49
N ARG A 338 11.41 13.07 -12.33
CA ARG A 338 10.68 13.07 -11.06
C ARG A 338 9.93 11.75 -10.85
N PRO A 339 10.65 10.63 -10.66
CA PRO A 339 10.02 9.33 -10.48
C PRO A 339 9.11 9.33 -9.26
N LEU A 340 7.97 8.66 -9.38
CA LEU A 340 6.95 8.57 -8.32
C LEU A 340 7.25 7.47 -7.28
N THR A 341 8.50 7.02 -7.22
CA THR A 341 8.98 6.03 -6.24
C THR A 341 10.46 6.21 -5.96
N VAL A 342 10.85 6.01 -4.70
CA VAL A 342 12.25 5.83 -4.29
C VAL A 342 12.59 4.36 -4.10
N THR A 343 11.58 3.51 -3.92
CA THR A 343 11.75 2.08 -3.61
C THR A 343 11.69 1.20 -4.85
N GLY A 344 10.92 1.58 -5.88
CA GLY A 344 10.67 0.79 -7.08
C GLY A 344 9.31 0.08 -7.11
N GLY A 345 8.45 0.34 -6.12
CA GLY A 345 7.06 -0.13 -6.04
C GLY A 345 6.83 -1.61 -5.77
N LEU A 346 5.58 -1.94 -5.44
CA LEU A 346 5.19 -3.27 -4.95
C LEU A 346 5.38 -4.39 -5.98
N THR A 347 5.40 -4.09 -7.27
CA THR A 347 5.64 -5.09 -8.32
C THR A 347 7.10 -5.55 -8.30
N PHE A 348 8.06 -4.64 -8.17
CA PHE A 348 9.47 -4.92 -8.45
C PHE A 348 10.31 -4.98 -7.18
N ALA A 349 10.18 -3.97 -6.31
CA ALA A 349 10.83 -3.97 -5.00
C ALA A 349 10.27 -5.05 -4.06
N GLY A 350 9.06 -5.53 -4.36
CA GLY A 350 8.35 -6.53 -3.60
C GLY A 350 7.22 -5.92 -2.79
N GLY A 351 6.12 -6.66 -2.67
CA GLY A 351 4.92 -6.25 -1.93
C GLY A 351 4.66 -7.23 -0.81
N PRO A 352 5.32 -7.13 0.36
CA PRO A 352 5.09 -7.98 1.53
C PRO A 352 3.75 -7.62 2.19
N TRP A 353 2.65 -7.84 1.45
CA TRP A 353 1.28 -7.53 1.81
C TRP A 353 1.12 -6.11 2.37
N ASN A 354 0.91 -5.98 3.69
CA ASN A 354 0.66 -4.71 4.34
C ASN A 354 1.94 -3.89 4.58
N ASN A 355 3.12 -4.51 4.48
CA ASN A 355 4.37 -3.94 5.00
C ASN A 355 5.21 -3.17 3.97
N TYR A 356 4.73 -2.96 2.73
CA TYR A 356 5.50 -2.22 1.72
C TYR A 356 5.94 -0.84 2.22
N VAL A 357 5.07 -0.11 2.91
CA VAL A 357 5.35 1.28 3.30
C VAL A 357 6.45 1.37 4.37
N THR A 358 6.66 0.33 5.18
CA THR A 358 7.82 0.27 6.09
C THR A 358 9.14 0.27 5.30
N HIS A 359 9.21 -0.48 4.20
CA HIS A 359 10.36 -0.47 3.28
C HIS A 359 10.50 0.87 2.56
N SER A 360 9.37 1.47 2.19
CA SER A 360 9.32 2.79 1.54
C SER A 360 9.90 3.90 2.43
N ILE A 361 9.45 3.98 3.69
CA ILE A 361 9.98 4.94 4.67
C ILE A 361 11.46 4.67 4.97
N ALA A 362 11.88 3.40 5.09
CA ALA A 362 13.28 3.05 5.32
C ALA A 362 14.18 3.50 4.15
N THR A 363 13.77 3.23 2.92
CA THR A 363 14.48 3.66 1.71
C THR A 363 14.52 5.19 1.60
N MET A 364 13.40 5.86 1.91
CA MET A 364 13.33 7.33 1.95
C MET A 364 14.32 7.90 2.97
N ALA A 365 14.40 7.32 4.17
CA ALA A 365 15.33 7.76 5.20
C ALA A 365 16.80 7.60 4.78
N GLU A 366 17.16 6.46 4.17
CA GLU A 366 18.49 6.23 3.59
C GLU A 366 18.83 7.31 2.55
N GLN A 367 17.91 7.62 1.63
CA GLN A 367 18.13 8.62 0.59
C GLN A 367 18.22 10.06 1.13
N LEU A 368 17.42 10.41 2.13
CA LEU A 368 17.44 11.73 2.78
C LEU A 368 18.75 11.93 3.55
N VAL A 369 19.22 10.92 4.29
CA VAL A 369 20.53 10.97 4.97
C VAL A 369 21.68 11.09 3.98
N ALA A 370 21.60 10.39 2.83
CA ALA A 370 22.59 10.51 1.77
C ALA A 370 22.55 11.87 1.04
N GLN A 371 21.43 12.59 1.12
CA GLN A 371 21.20 13.87 0.44
C GLN A 371 20.58 14.91 1.39
N PRO A 372 21.30 15.36 2.44
CA PRO A 372 20.74 16.27 3.43
C PRO A 372 20.20 17.56 2.81
N GLY A 373 19.08 18.05 3.36
CA GLY A 373 18.38 19.24 2.86
C GLY A 373 17.29 18.94 1.83
N LYS A 374 17.22 17.72 1.28
CA LYS A 374 16.06 17.27 0.49
C LYS A 374 14.84 17.01 1.36
N ARG A 375 13.66 17.04 0.75
CA ARG A 375 12.38 16.65 1.36
C ARG A 375 11.79 15.42 0.72
N GLY A 376 11.28 14.53 1.57
CA GLY A 376 10.65 13.27 1.19
C GLY A 376 9.14 13.31 1.42
N PHE A 377 8.37 12.71 0.50
CA PHE A 377 6.93 12.52 0.64
C PHE A 377 6.53 11.06 0.42
N ILE A 378 5.83 10.50 1.40
CA ILE A 378 5.32 9.13 1.36
C ILE A 378 3.80 9.15 1.29
N THR A 379 3.25 8.35 0.38
CA THR A 379 1.83 8.00 0.38
C THR A 379 1.66 6.52 0.71
N ALA A 380 0.62 6.21 1.48
CA ALA A 380 0.34 4.87 1.95
C ALA A 380 -1.13 4.56 1.71
N ASN A 381 -1.42 3.44 1.06
CA ASN A 381 -2.79 3.07 0.69
C ASN A 381 -3.15 1.66 1.21
N GLY A 382 -4.36 1.53 1.75
CA GLY A 382 -4.95 0.28 2.20
C GLY A 382 -6.34 0.05 1.57
N GLY A 383 -6.68 -1.21 1.30
CA GLY A 383 -7.96 -1.53 0.68
C GLY A 383 -7.97 -1.32 -0.83
N TYR A 384 -9.07 -0.79 -1.35
CA TYR A 384 -9.32 -0.50 -2.77
C TYR A 384 -9.33 1.03 -2.97
N LEU A 385 -8.16 1.68 -2.81
CA LEU A 385 -8.08 3.14 -2.64
C LEU A 385 -8.94 3.63 -1.47
N THR A 386 -9.00 2.84 -0.40
CA THR A 386 -9.94 3.07 0.70
C THR A 386 -9.31 3.89 1.81
N LYS A 387 -8.23 3.41 2.43
CA LYS A 387 -7.60 4.06 3.58
C LYS A 387 -6.27 4.66 3.15
N HIS A 388 -6.01 5.89 3.56
CA HIS A 388 -4.84 6.65 3.14
C HIS A 388 -4.10 7.22 4.35
N SER A 389 -2.79 7.25 4.25
CA SER A 389 -1.91 7.88 5.24
C SER A 389 -0.73 8.51 4.53
N PHE A 390 -0.31 9.68 5.02
CA PHE A 390 0.73 10.50 4.40
C PHE A 390 1.79 10.89 5.42
N GLY A 391 3.03 11.09 4.94
CA GLY A 391 4.15 11.55 5.75
C GLY A 391 5.12 12.43 4.96
N VAL A 392 5.53 13.55 5.55
CA VAL A 392 6.59 14.42 5.04
C VAL A 392 7.83 14.27 5.92
N TYR A 393 9.00 14.11 5.30
CA TYR A 393 10.27 13.80 5.97
C TYR A 393 11.41 14.71 5.51
N GLY A 394 12.38 14.96 6.39
CA GLY A 394 13.61 15.68 6.06
C GLY A 394 14.69 15.51 7.11
N THR A 395 15.92 15.94 6.83
CA THR A 395 17.06 15.86 7.79
C THR A 395 17.26 17.14 8.59
N GLU A 396 16.67 18.25 8.16
CA GLU A 396 16.78 19.51 8.89
C GLU A 396 15.88 19.49 10.12
N PRO A 397 16.34 19.99 11.28
CA PRO A 397 15.47 20.13 12.44
C PRO A 397 14.23 20.95 12.10
N PRO A 398 13.01 20.47 12.46
CA PRO A 398 11.79 21.16 12.10
C PRO A 398 11.68 22.51 12.82
N ALA A 399 11.03 23.47 12.17
CA ALA A 399 10.79 24.81 12.75
C ALA A 399 9.60 24.84 13.73
N HIS A 400 8.81 23.76 13.77
CA HIS A 400 7.62 23.59 14.60
C HIS A 400 7.54 22.12 15.08
N GLU A 401 6.69 21.87 16.08
CA GLU A 401 6.36 20.53 16.54
C GLU A 401 5.80 19.63 15.43
N PHE A 402 5.86 18.31 15.58
CA PHE A 402 5.21 17.41 14.65
C PHE A 402 3.70 17.62 14.69
N ARG A 403 3.09 17.67 13.50
CA ARG A 403 1.65 17.88 13.34
C ARG A 403 1.02 16.75 12.55
N TRP A 404 -0.15 16.33 13.00
CA TRP A 404 -0.94 15.31 12.33
C TRP A 404 -2.43 15.65 12.44
N GLU A 405 -3.18 15.30 11.41
CA GLU A 405 -4.63 15.47 11.39
C GLU A 405 -5.32 14.31 10.67
N ASP A 406 -6.39 13.81 11.30
CA ASP A 406 -7.40 12.99 10.64
C ASP A 406 -8.45 13.93 10.02
N VAL A 407 -8.48 13.96 8.69
CA VAL A 407 -9.36 14.88 7.93
C VAL A 407 -10.68 14.23 7.52
N GLN A 408 -11.08 13.13 8.16
CA GLN A 408 -12.23 12.34 7.72
C GLN A 408 -13.52 13.18 7.57
N SER A 409 -13.76 14.14 8.46
CA SER A 409 -14.96 14.97 8.40
C SER A 409 -15.08 15.82 7.12
N GLU A 410 -13.95 16.24 6.53
CA GLU A 410 -13.94 16.94 5.25
C GLU A 410 -14.19 16.00 4.09
N VAL A 411 -13.65 14.78 4.16
CA VAL A 411 -13.86 13.73 3.16
C VAL A 411 -15.30 13.24 3.15
N ASP A 412 -15.92 13.07 4.33
CA ASP A 412 -17.32 12.65 4.49
C ASP A 412 -18.32 13.68 3.92
N ALA A 413 -17.89 14.93 3.74
CA ALA A 413 -18.70 15.99 3.13
C ALA A 413 -18.64 15.98 1.59
N GLU A 414 -17.74 15.21 0.99
CA GLU A 414 -17.63 15.09 -0.46
C GLU A 414 -18.78 14.24 -1.03
N PRO A 415 -19.20 14.48 -2.27
CA PRO A 415 -20.26 13.70 -2.89
C PRO A 415 -19.93 12.20 -2.92
N THR A 416 -20.95 11.38 -2.71
CA THR A 416 -20.92 9.93 -2.93
C THR A 416 -22.01 9.54 -3.92
N ARG A 417 -22.00 8.28 -4.34
CA ARG A 417 -23.02 7.70 -5.22
C ARG A 417 -23.85 6.69 -4.46
N ALA A 418 -25.16 6.66 -4.73
CA ALA A 418 -26.01 5.59 -4.21
C ALA A 418 -25.65 4.27 -4.89
N GLU A 419 -25.30 3.25 -4.11
CA GLU A 419 -25.19 1.87 -4.56
C GLU A 419 -26.53 1.15 -4.39
N LEU A 420 -27.01 0.51 -5.47
CA LEU A 420 -28.18 -0.36 -5.44
C LEU A 420 -27.71 -1.82 -5.51
N VAL A 421 -27.76 -2.53 -4.38
CA VAL A 421 -27.42 -3.95 -4.30
C VAL A 421 -28.42 -4.81 -5.07
N ASP A 422 -29.72 -4.48 -4.92
CA ASP A 422 -30.82 -5.16 -5.58
C ASP A 422 -31.44 -4.25 -6.62
N TRP A 423 -31.00 -4.41 -7.87
CA TRP A 423 -31.53 -3.71 -9.02
C TRP A 423 -31.54 -4.61 -10.25
N SER A 424 -32.54 -4.41 -11.11
CA SER A 424 -32.62 -5.07 -12.40
C SER A 424 -33.20 -4.10 -13.41
N GLY A 425 -32.63 -4.04 -14.60
CA GLY A 425 -32.95 -2.98 -15.54
C GLY A 425 -31.90 -2.85 -16.63
N ASP A 426 -32.12 -1.89 -17.52
CA ASP A 426 -31.15 -1.51 -18.53
C ASP A 426 -30.36 -0.31 -18.01
N GLY A 427 -29.05 -0.44 -17.99
CA GLY A 427 -28.12 0.59 -17.52
C GLY A 427 -26.96 0.78 -18.48
N ARG A 428 -26.04 1.68 -18.13
CA ARG A 428 -24.85 1.98 -18.93
C ARG A 428 -23.58 1.55 -18.23
N VAL A 429 -22.68 0.89 -18.93
CA VAL A 429 -21.37 0.51 -18.38
C VAL A 429 -20.56 1.77 -18.06
N GLU A 430 -20.15 1.90 -16.80
CA GLU A 430 -19.28 2.98 -16.32
C GLU A 430 -17.81 2.57 -16.36
N THR A 431 -17.52 1.38 -15.84
CA THR A 431 -16.20 0.75 -15.88
C THR A 431 -16.34 -0.76 -15.74
N TRP A 432 -15.30 -1.51 -16.11
CA TRP A 432 -15.32 -2.97 -16.04
C TRP A 432 -13.92 -3.55 -15.87
N THR A 433 -13.88 -4.86 -15.60
CA THR A 433 -12.69 -5.68 -15.75
C THR A 433 -13.07 -7.07 -16.25
N THR A 434 -12.10 -7.79 -16.80
CA THR A 434 -12.28 -9.16 -17.29
C THR A 434 -11.15 -10.05 -16.80
N PRO A 435 -11.37 -10.86 -15.75
CA PRO A 435 -10.41 -11.88 -15.30
C PRO A 435 -10.11 -12.92 -16.38
N PHE A 436 -8.86 -13.40 -16.38
CA PHE A 436 -8.38 -14.46 -17.26
C PHE A 436 -8.05 -15.73 -16.47
N ASP A 437 -8.34 -16.88 -17.06
CA ASP A 437 -7.92 -18.18 -16.55
C ASP A 437 -6.40 -18.41 -16.76
N ARG A 438 -5.94 -19.62 -16.39
CA ARG A 438 -4.53 -20.01 -16.56
C ARG A 438 -4.15 -20.30 -18.02
N ASP A 439 -5.11 -20.58 -18.87
CA ASP A 439 -4.93 -20.82 -20.31
C ASP A 439 -4.99 -19.51 -21.12
N GLY A 440 -5.26 -18.37 -20.47
CA GLY A 440 -5.30 -17.06 -21.08
C GLY A 440 -6.65 -16.73 -21.73
N LYS A 441 -7.75 -17.35 -21.30
CA LYS A 441 -9.10 -17.06 -21.78
C LYS A 441 -9.86 -16.15 -20.81
N PRO A 442 -10.61 -15.15 -21.30
CA PRO A 442 -11.60 -14.41 -20.51
C PRO A 442 -12.64 -15.35 -19.89
N GLU A 443 -12.81 -15.30 -18.56
CA GLU A 443 -13.76 -16.18 -17.85
C GLU A 443 -15.12 -15.52 -17.64
N LYS A 444 -15.11 -14.24 -17.26
CA LYS A 444 -16.27 -13.42 -16.89
C LYS A 444 -15.89 -11.95 -16.96
N ALA A 445 -16.86 -11.04 -16.91
CA ALA A 445 -16.58 -9.61 -16.79
C ALA A 445 -17.36 -9.00 -15.62
N PHE A 446 -16.67 -8.25 -14.76
CA PHE A 446 -17.30 -7.47 -13.69
C PHE A 446 -17.52 -6.04 -14.17
N LEU A 447 -18.69 -5.47 -13.87
CA LEU A 447 -19.09 -4.16 -14.35
C LEU A 447 -19.58 -3.29 -13.19
N ALA A 448 -19.23 -2.02 -13.22
CA ALA A 448 -20.00 -0.97 -12.60
C ALA A 448 -20.96 -0.41 -13.65
N VAL A 449 -22.25 -0.37 -13.33
CA VAL A 449 -23.30 0.06 -14.25
C VAL A 449 -24.07 1.23 -13.64
N ARG A 450 -24.24 2.29 -14.42
CA ARG A 450 -25.08 3.44 -14.10
C ARG A 450 -26.52 3.18 -14.46
N THR A 451 -27.42 3.38 -13.51
CA THR A 451 -28.86 3.32 -13.74
C THR A 451 -29.35 4.62 -14.41
N PRO A 452 -30.59 4.66 -14.95
CA PRO A 452 -31.18 5.90 -15.47
C PRO A 452 -31.27 7.04 -14.43
N ASP A 453 -31.32 6.70 -13.15
CA ASP A 453 -31.35 7.65 -12.02
C ASP A 453 -29.95 7.99 -11.48
N ASP A 454 -28.89 7.63 -12.22
CA ASP A 454 -27.48 7.87 -11.89
C ASP A 454 -26.98 7.17 -10.61
N ALA A 455 -27.73 6.19 -10.09
CA ALA A 455 -27.23 5.26 -9.07
C ALA A 455 -26.26 4.24 -9.71
N ARG A 456 -25.49 3.51 -8.89
CA ARG A 456 -24.59 2.45 -9.35
C ARG A 456 -25.08 1.07 -8.92
N VAL A 457 -24.98 0.11 -9.81
CA VAL A 457 -25.10 -1.32 -9.51
C VAL A 457 -23.84 -2.04 -9.96
N LEU A 458 -23.33 -2.96 -9.14
CA LEU A 458 -22.26 -3.87 -9.52
C LEU A 458 -22.88 -5.13 -10.13
N ALA A 459 -22.38 -5.54 -11.30
CA ALA A 459 -22.93 -6.65 -12.06
C ALA A 459 -21.83 -7.57 -12.62
N VAL A 460 -22.19 -8.78 -13.04
CA VAL A 460 -21.26 -9.74 -13.64
C VAL A 460 -21.83 -10.38 -14.90
N ILE A 461 -21.10 -10.28 -16.01
CA ILE A 461 -21.32 -11.10 -17.21
C ILE A 461 -20.63 -12.44 -17.00
N THR A 462 -21.40 -13.53 -17.03
CA THR A 462 -20.89 -14.90 -16.86
C THR A 462 -20.80 -15.68 -18.17
N ASP A 463 -21.36 -15.14 -19.26
CA ASP A 463 -21.25 -15.73 -20.59
C ASP A 463 -19.83 -15.51 -21.16
N PRO A 464 -19.08 -16.57 -21.49
CA PRO A 464 -17.69 -16.43 -21.96
C PRO A 464 -17.54 -15.69 -23.29
N ALA A 465 -18.53 -15.75 -24.19
CA ALA A 465 -18.46 -15.03 -25.47
C ALA A 465 -18.65 -13.53 -25.27
N GLN A 466 -19.54 -13.13 -24.35
CA GLN A 466 -19.67 -11.74 -23.95
C GLN A 466 -18.47 -11.25 -23.14
N ALA A 467 -17.90 -12.07 -22.25
CA ALA A 467 -16.66 -11.74 -21.55
C ALA A 467 -15.48 -11.55 -22.53
N GLN A 468 -15.44 -12.32 -23.62
CA GLN A 468 -14.47 -12.11 -24.70
C GLN A 468 -14.68 -10.79 -25.42
N THR A 469 -15.93 -10.34 -25.58
CA THR A 469 -16.25 -9.04 -26.20
C THR A 469 -15.71 -7.88 -25.37
N THR A 470 -15.77 -7.98 -24.04
CA THR A 470 -15.31 -6.89 -23.15
C THR A 470 -13.79 -6.66 -23.15
N VAL A 471 -13.01 -7.50 -23.83
CA VAL A 471 -11.55 -7.32 -24.00
C VAL A 471 -11.17 -6.97 -25.44
N THR A 472 -12.06 -7.17 -26.41
CA THR A 472 -11.84 -6.79 -27.82
C THR A 472 -12.44 -5.43 -28.13
N ASP A 473 -13.59 -5.13 -27.54
CA ASP A 473 -14.41 -3.97 -27.87
C ASP A 473 -14.46 -2.98 -26.71
N ASP A 474 -14.57 -1.69 -27.03
CA ASP A 474 -14.77 -0.65 -26.02
C ASP A 474 -16.26 -0.56 -25.65
N ILE A 475 -16.61 -1.11 -24.49
CA ILE A 475 -17.98 -1.15 -23.99
C ILE A 475 -18.31 0.05 -23.09
N ALA A 476 -17.46 1.07 -23.00
CA ALA A 476 -17.75 2.28 -22.22
C ALA A 476 -19.08 2.92 -22.67
N GLY A 477 -20.02 3.10 -21.74
CA GLY A 477 -21.35 3.67 -22.01
C GLY A 477 -22.32 2.74 -22.74
N ALA A 478 -21.89 1.52 -23.09
CA ALA A 478 -22.76 0.52 -23.73
C ALA A 478 -23.94 0.15 -22.83
N THR A 479 -25.08 -0.14 -23.45
CA THR A 479 -26.26 -0.61 -22.73
C THR A 479 -26.05 -2.05 -22.28
N VAL A 480 -26.36 -2.32 -21.02
CA VAL A 480 -26.29 -3.67 -20.43
C VAL A 480 -27.57 -3.94 -19.66
N ARG A 481 -28.11 -5.15 -19.80
CA ARG A 481 -29.24 -5.64 -19.01
C ARG A 481 -28.70 -6.28 -17.73
N VAL A 482 -29.05 -5.74 -16.56
CA VAL A 482 -28.76 -6.36 -15.26
C VAL A 482 -29.98 -7.14 -14.78
N ASN A 483 -29.75 -8.37 -14.35
CA ASN A 483 -30.74 -9.29 -13.80
C ASN A 483 -30.79 -9.19 -12.27
N ALA A 484 -31.89 -9.64 -11.66
CA ALA A 484 -32.10 -9.52 -10.21
C ALA A 484 -31.02 -10.24 -9.36
N ASP A 485 -30.41 -11.29 -9.90
CA ASP A 485 -29.33 -12.05 -9.26
C ASP A 485 -27.94 -11.39 -9.37
N GLY A 486 -27.83 -10.23 -10.03
CA GLY A 486 -26.58 -9.52 -10.26
C GLY A 486 -25.84 -9.96 -11.53
N THR A 487 -26.35 -10.95 -12.27
CA THR A 487 -25.83 -11.27 -13.60
C THR A 487 -26.20 -10.19 -14.61
N ALA A 488 -25.41 -10.05 -15.66
CA ALA A 488 -25.65 -9.07 -16.71
C ALA A 488 -25.41 -9.64 -18.11
N SER A 489 -26.01 -8.99 -19.12
CA SER A 489 -25.80 -9.30 -20.53
C SER A 489 -25.70 -8.02 -21.35
N LEU A 490 -24.73 -7.95 -22.26
CA LEU A 490 -24.64 -6.88 -23.25
C LEU A 490 -25.89 -6.92 -24.14
N ALA A 491 -26.46 -5.74 -24.41
CA ALA A 491 -27.71 -5.59 -25.17
C ALA A 491 -27.51 -5.76 -26.69
#